data_AF-A0A534MPU9-F1
#
_entry.id   AF-A0A534MPU9-F1
#
_cell.length_a   1.000
_cell.length_b   1.000
_cell.length_c   1.000
_cell.angle_alpha   90.00
_cell.angle_beta   90.00
_cell.angle_gamma   90.00
#
_symmetry.space_group_name_H-M   'P 1'
#
loop_
_entity.id
_entity.type
_entity.pdbx_description
1 polymer ?
#
loop_
_entity_poly.entity_id
_entity_poly.type
_entity_poly.pdbx_seq_one_letter_code
_entity_poly.pdbx_strand_id
1 'polypeptide(L)'
;MRSATTEMNVLERMMPSENGLTVFDADTQETSYGICFFDGLPYIFDTHRKGSRYVATIELLTEVVEPVRVSRDRIRRFGRDALTGGLLPIPYSACFFKGNLHVYAFSGPVHGFDLAAIGDTAIKSERALMERTSRLKSRVPTAIARAQRELLEGKRRPLHDADLRVLRARLQKESAGPR
;
A
#
# COMPACT_ATOMS: atom_id res chain seq x y z
N MET A 1 16.59 7.81 -18.25
CA MET A 1 15.70 6.99 -17.39
C MET A 1 16.59 6.12 -16.51
N ARG A 2 16.45 6.15 -15.19
CA ARG A 2 16.99 5.06 -14.35
C ARG A 2 16.12 3.83 -14.61
N SER A 3 16.71 2.64 -14.74
CA SER A 3 15.91 1.43 -14.94
C SER A 3 15.08 1.16 -13.67
N ALA A 4 13.87 0.64 -13.83
CA ALA A 4 12.98 0.29 -12.71
C ALA A 4 13.68 -0.63 -11.68
N THR A 5 14.59 -1.49 -12.14
CA THR A 5 15.46 -2.32 -11.30
C THR A 5 16.35 -1.51 -10.37
N THR A 6 17.01 -0.45 -10.87
CA THR A 6 17.87 0.40 -10.03
C THR A 6 17.07 1.15 -8.98
N GLU A 7 15.87 1.62 -9.32
CA GLU A 7 14.97 2.25 -8.35
C GLU A 7 14.49 1.26 -7.31
N MET A 8 14.12 0.04 -7.72
CA MET A 8 13.73 -1.03 -6.80
C MET A 8 14.84 -1.34 -5.80
N ASN A 9 16.08 -1.50 -6.28
CA ASN A 9 17.23 -1.77 -5.42
C ASN A 9 17.50 -0.63 -4.42
N VAL A 10 17.11 0.62 -4.74
CA VAL A 10 17.20 1.74 -3.79
C VAL A 10 16.04 1.67 -2.80
N LEU A 11 14.82 1.39 -3.25
CA LEU A 11 13.66 1.24 -2.39
C LEU A 11 13.83 0.09 -1.38
N GLU A 12 14.30 -1.08 -1.81
CA GLU A 12 14.58 -2.22 -0.92
C GLU A 12 15.65 -1.89 0.13
N ARG A 13 16.65 -1.07 -0.20
CA ARG A 13 17.63 -0.59 0.79
C ARG A 13 17.04 0.39 1.79
N MET A 14 16.00 1.12 1.40
CA MET A 14 15.28 2.06 2.26
C MET A 14 14.23 1.36 3.14
N MET A 15 13.66 0.26 2.65
CA MET A 15 12.64 -0.58 3.31
C MET A 15 13.11 -2.04 3.33
N PRO A 16 14.16 -2.37 4.10
CA PRO A 16 14.68 -3.74 4.11
C PRO A 16 13.63 -4.73 4.59
N SER A 17 13.62 -5.90 3.95
CA SER A 17 12.77 -7.03 4.33
C SER A 17 13.62 -8.25 4.65
N GLU A 18 13.49 -8.78 5.87
CA GLU A 18 14.18 -9.99 6.31
C GLU A 18 13.23 -10.90 7.08
N ASN A 19 13.18 -12.19 6.73
CA ASN A 19 12.36 -13.20 7.41
C ASN A 19 10.86 -12.81 7.54
N GLY A 20 10.32 -12.07 6.56
CA GLY A 20 8.95 -11.59 6.56
C GLY A 20 8.72 -10.30 7.34
N LEU A 21 9.77 -9.71 7.92
CA LEU A 21 9.72 -8.41 8.57
C LEU A 21 10.21 -7.33 7.61
N THR A 22 9.37 -6.35 7.29
CA THR A 22 9.76 -5.16 6.51
C THR A 22 9.77 -3.95 7.43
N VAL A 23 10.90 -3.26 7.52
CA VAL A 23 11.08 -2.11 8.41
C VAL A 23 11.26 -0.85 7.59
N PHE A 24 10.48 0.18 7.91
CA PHE A 24 10.57 1.48 7.28
C PHE A 24 10.58 2.59 8.33
N ASP A 25 11.75 3.21 8.51
CA ASP A 25 11.92 4.39 9.34
C ASP A 25 11.91 5.65 8.46
N ALA A 26 10.92 6.52 8.66
CA ALA A 26 10.78 7.79 7.95
C ALA A 26 11.41 8.94 8.74
N ASP A 27 12.01 9.91 8.06
CA ASP A 27 12.56 11.10 8.72
C ASP A 27 11.43 11.98 9.31
N THR A 28 10.28 12.00 8.62
CA THR A 28 9.11 12.79 9.00
C THR A 28 7.83 12.00 8.78
N GLN A 29 6.86 12.20 9.68
CA GLN A 29 5.44 11.92 9.40
C GLN A 29 4.74 13.09 8.68
N GLU A 30 5.44 14.20 8.44
CA GLU A 30 4.95 15.27 7.56
C GLU A 30 5.00 14.77 6.12
N THR A 31 3.91 14.12 5.72
CA THR A 31 3.78 13.35 4.49
C THR A 31 2.42 13.62 3.90
N SER A 32 2.34 13.72 2.57
CA SER A 32 1.04 13.85 1.93
C SER A 32 0.24 12.58 2.20
N TYR A 33 -0.82 12.72 2.99
CA TYR A 33 -1.87 11.73 3.15
C TYR A 33 -2.95 12.03 2.13
N GLY A 34 -3.29 11.06 1.31
CA GLY A 34 -4.23 11.26 0.22
C GLY A 34 -5.06 10.03 -0.08
N ILE A 35 -6.05 10.24 -0.95
CA ILE A 35 -6.92 9.17 -1.43
C ILE A 35 -6.72 9.05 -2.93
N CYS A 36 -6.36 7.85 -3.37
CA CYS A 36 -6.33 7.50 -4.79
C CYS A 36 -7.52 6.59 -5.12
N PHE A 37 -8.10 6.80 -6.30
CA PHE A 37 -9.11 5.91 -6.84
C PHE A 37 -8.48 4.88 -7.77
N PHE A 38 -8.71 3.61 -7.46
CA PHE A 38 -8.21 2.48 -8.22
C PHE A 38 -9.35 1.48 -8.42
N ASP A 39 -9.67 1.15 -9.67
CA ASP A 39 -10.81 0.27 -9.98
C ASP A 39 -12.15 0.68 -9.32
N GLY A 40 -12.40 2.00 -9.26
CA GLY A 40 -13.61 2.56 -8.66
C GLY A 40 -13.67 2.56 -7.13
N LEU A 41 -12.61 2.11 -6.44
CA LEU A 41 -12.52 2.11 -4.99
C LEU A 41 -11.47 3.14 -4.51
N PRO A 42 -11.72 3.84 -3.38
CA PRO A 42 -10.72 4.70 -2.76
C PRO A 42 -9.72 3.86 -1.94
N TYR A 43 -8.47 4.29 -1.96
CA TYR A 43 -7.37 3.72 -1.19
C TYR A 43 -6.54 4.84 -0.58
N ILE A 44 -6.04 4.60 0.63
CA ILE A 44 -5.09 5.50 1.26
C ILE A 44 -3.76 5.36 0.56
N PHE A 45 -3.12 6.49 0.33
CA PHE A 45 -1.71 6.53 0.01
C PHE A 45 -1.02 7.56 0.91
N ASP A 46 0.21 7.24 1.27
CA ASP A 46 1.08 8.09 2.09
C ASP A 46 2.41 8.29 1.37
N THR A 47 3.13 9.37 1.69
CA THR A 47 4.44 9.65 1.08
C THR A 47 5.45 10.20 2.05
N HIS A 48 6.39 9.35 2.42
CA HIS A 48 7.37 9.57 3.48
C HIS A 48 8.73 10.01 2.96
N ARG A 49 9.36 10.96 3.66
CA ARG A 49 10.75 11.33 3.39
C ARG A 49 11.69 10.40 4.13
N LYS A 50 12.76 9.98 3.45
CA LYS A 50 13.90 9.27 4.05
C LYS A 50 15.19 9.68 3.35
N GLY A 51 16.04 10.41 4.07
CA GLY A 51 17.21 11.10 3.55
C GLY A 51 16.86 12.08 2.43
N SER A 52 17.44 11.84 1.26
CA SER A 52 17.24 12.64 0.04
C SER A 52 16.14 12.13 -0.88
N ARG A 53 15.32 11.17 -0.41
CA ARG A 53 14.31 10.47 -1.20
C ARG A 53 12.96 10.50 -0.53
N TYR A 54 11.94 10.24 -1.33
CA TYR A 54 10.55 10.07 -0.92
C TYR A 54 10.09 8.66 -1.27
N VAL A 55 9.31 8.05 -0.38
CA VAL A 55 8.73 6.72 -0.48
C VAL A 55 7.23 6.89 -0.41
N ALA A 56 6.53 6.61 -1.50
CA ALA A 56 5.07 6.62 -1.53
C ALA A 56 4.54 5.20 -1.38
N THR A 57 3.56 4.99 -0.51
CA THR A 57 2.87 3.71 -0.28
C THR A 57 1.39 3.85 -0.63
N ILE A 58 0.76 2.78 -1.16
CA ILE A 58 -0.70 2.68 -1.29
C ILE A 58 -1.16 1.39 -0.63
N GLU A 59 -2.14 1.49 0.24
CA GLU A 59 -2.75 0.35 0.92
C GLU A 59 -3.77 -0.30 -0.02
N LEU A 60 -3.44 -1.40 -0.71
CA LEU A 60 -4.42 -2.15 -1.50
C LEU A 60 -5.43 -2.93 -0.65
N LEU A 61 -5.10 -3.13 0.62
CA LEU A 61 -6.00 -3.61 1.66
C LEU A 61 -5.61 -2.92 2.96
N THR A 62 -6.50 -2.04 3.44
CA THR A 62 -6.38 -1.46 4.78
C THR A 62 -6.52 -2.57 5.82
N GLU A 63 -5.79 -2.44 6.92
CA GLU A 63 -5.65 -3.47 7.95
C GLU A 63 -7.00 -4.01 8.43
N VAL A 64 -7.21 -5.32 8.34
CA VAL A 64 -8.43 -6.01 8.80
C VAL A 64 -8.17 -6.89 10.02
N VAL A 65 -9.18 -7.02 10.90
CA VAL A 65 -9.10 -7.93 12.07
C VAL A 65 -9.10 -9.39 11.62
N GLU A 66 -9.99 -9.75 10.71
CA GLU A 66 -10.07 -11.11 10.17
C GLU A 66 -9.22 -11.22 8.90
N PRO A 67 -8.17 -12.06 8.90
CA PRO A 67 -7.27 -12.11 7.78
C PRO A 67 -7.95 -12.64 6.52
N VAL A 68 -7.49 -12.13 5.38
CA VAL A 68 -7.90 -12.58 4.06
C VAL A 68 -7.15 -13.87 3.74
N ARG A 69 -7.92 -14.94 3.49
CA ARG A 69 -7.37 -16.23 3.05
C ARG A 69 -6.95 -16.13 1.58
N VAL A 70 -5.66 -15.86 1.36
CA VAL A 70 -5.00 -15.92 0.06
C VAL A 70 -3.86 -16.92 0.14
N SER A 71 -3.73 -17.79 -0.86
CA SER A 71 -2.61 -18.74 -0.86
C SER A 71 -1.28 -18.00 -0.95
N ARG A 72 -0.27 -18.49 -0.22
CA ARG A 72 1.08 -17.93 -0.23
C ARG A 72 1.65 -17.81 -1.65
N ASP A 73 1.36 -18.77 -2.52
CA ASP A 73 1.79 -18.72 -3.92
C ASP A 73 1.13 -17.61 -4.73
N ARG A 74 -0.15 -17.30 -4.46
CA ARG A 74 -0.85 -16.20 -5.13
C ARG A 74 -0.31 -14.85 -4.67
N ILE A 75 -0.03 -14.69 -3.38
CA ILE A 75 0.65 -13.51 -2.84
C ILE A 75 2.05 -13.35 -3.44
N ARG A 76 2.85 -14.43 -3.49
CA ARG A 76 4.17 -14.42 -4.10
C ARG A 76 4.14 -14.11 -5.60
N ARG A 77 3.17 -14.64 -6.35
CA ARG A 77 2.97 -14.31 -7.77
C ARG A 77 2.70 -12.82 -7.95
N PHE A 78 1.72 -12.29 -7.22
CA PHE A 78 1.40 -10.87 -7.28
C PHE A 78 2.59 -9.99 -6.85
N GLY A 79 3.35 -10.41 -5.83
CA GLY A 79 4.57 -9.73 -5.43
C GLY A 79 5.62 -9.67 -6.56
N ARG A 80 5.81 -10.77 -7.30
CA ARG A 80 6.69 -10.76 -8.48
C ARG A 80 6.19 -9.84 -9.60
N ASP A 81 4.87 -9.80 -9.81
CA ASP A 81 4.27 -8.87 -10.77
C ASP A 81 4.51 -7.41 -10.37
N ALA A 82 4.35 -7.10 -9.07
CA ALA A 82 4.64 -5.78 -8.51
C ALA A 82 6.12 -5.40 -8.70
N LEU A 83 7.04 -6.30 -8.34
CA LEU A 83 8.48 -6.07 -8.50
C LEU A 83 8.85 -5.84 -9.98
N THR A 84 8.29 -6.63 -10.89
CA THR A 84 8.46 -6.45 -12.35
C THR A 84 7.92 -5.09 -12.81
N GLY A 85 6.83 -4.62 -12.19
CA GLY A 85 6.25 -3.30 -12.39
C GLY A 85 7.01 -2.15 -11.73
N GLY A 86 8.10 -2.43 -10.99
CA GLY A 86 8.87 -1.42 -10.26
C GLY A 86 8.19 -0.93 -8.99
N LEU A 87 7.42 -1.79 -8.32
CA LEU A 87 6.83 -1.57 -6.99
C LEU A 87 7.32 -2.61 -5.97
N LEU A 88 7.54 -2.18 -4.73
CA LEU A 88 7.85 -3.09 -3.63
C LEU A 88 6.53 -3.59 -3.03
N PRO A 89 6.23 -4.90 -3.07
CA PRO A 89 5.07 -5.47 -2.39
C PRO A 89 5.34 -5.69 -0.90
N ILE A 90 4.41 -5.24 -0.06
CA ILE A 90 4.50 -5.35 1.39
C ILE A 90 3.21 -6.01 1.89
N PRO A 91 3.02 -7.33 1.68
CA PRO A 91 1.97 -8.06 2.38
C PRO A 91 2.33 -8.12 3.86
N TYR A 92 1.35 -7.95 4.74
CA TYR A 92 1.58 -8.09 6.17
C TYR A 92 0.40 -8.70 6.91
N SER A 93 0.75 -9.38 8.00
CA SER A 93 -0.17 -9.91 9.01
C SER A 93 -0.36 -8.92 10.16
N ALA A 94 0.54 -7.96 10.35
CA ALA A 94 0.39 -6.84 11.28
C ALA A 94 1.31 -5.68 10.89
N CYS A 95 0.87 -4.45 11.18
CA CYS A 95 1.70 -3.25 11.13
C CYS A 95 1.80 -2.64 12.54
N PHE A 96 2.99 -2.16 12.92
CA PHE A 96 3.23 -1.50 14.20
C PHE A 96 3.97 -0.19 14.01
N PHE A 97 3.60 0.80 14.81
CA PHE A 97 4.15 2.15 14.73
C PHE A 97 4.82 2.56 16.03
N LYS A 98 6.03 3.14 15.94
CA LYS A 98 6.70 3.81 17.06
C LYS A 98 7.35 5.11 16.57
N GLY A 99 6.65 6.23 16.73
CA GLY A 99 7.03 7.47 16.07
C GLY A 99 6.97 7.28 14.54
N ASN A 100 8.05 7.58 13.83
CA ASN A 100 8.13 7.46 12.38
C ASN A 100 8.54 6.06 11.88
N LEU A 101 8.67 5.08 12.79
CA LEU A 101 9.05 3.71 12.45
C LEU A 101 7.81 2.88 12.16
N HIS A 102 7.70 2.39 10.93
CA HIS A 102 6.70 1.43 10.46
C HIS A 102 7.34 0.05 10.39
N VAL A 103 6.73 -0.93 11.06
CA VAL A 103 7.19 -2.31 11.05
C VAL A 103 6.07 -3.21 10.57
N TYR A 104 6.25 -3.77 9.38
CA TYR A 104 5.33 -4.72 8.76
C TYR A 104 5.82 -6.15 9.01
N ALA A 105 4.99 -6.99 9.61
CA ALA A 105 5.32 -8.39 9.87
C ALA A 105 4.43 -9.31 9.05
N PHE A 106 5.03 -10.26 8.32
CA PHE A 106 4.33 -11.24 7.51
C PHE A 106 4.81 -12.66 7.81
N SER A 107 3.97 -13.43 8.50
CA SER A 107 4.24 -14.85 8.81
C SER A 107 3.18 -15.81 8.25
N GLY A 108 2.08 -15.30 7.68
CA GLY A 108 0.99 -16.17 7.26
C GLY A 108 -0.18 -15.44 6.58
N PRO A 109 -1.42 -15.54 7.11
CA PRO A 109 -2.59 -14.88 6.53
C PRO A 109 -2.41 -13.35 6.39
N VAL A 110 -3.03 -12.77 5.35
CA VAL A 110 -2.86 -11.35 4.99
C VAL A 110 -3.89 -10.51 5.74
N HIS A 111 -3.43 -9.58 6.56
CA HIS A 111 -4.27 -8.58 7.23
C HIS A 111 -4.24 -7.23 6.50
N GLY A 112 -3.16 -6.92 5.77
CA GLY A 112 -3.07 -5.75 4.91
C GLY A 112 -2.06 -5.97 3.79
N PHE A 113 -2.07 -5.10 2.79
CA PHE A 113 -1.16 -5.21 1.65
C PHE A 113 -0.85 -3.84 1.09
N ASP A 114 0.41 -3.44 1.16
CA ASP A 114 0.86 -2.16 0.59
C ASP A 114 1.71 -2.40 -0.66
N LEU A 115 1.74 -1.39 -1.54
CA LEU A 115 2.71 -1.26 -2.61
C LEU A 115 3.49 0.04 -2.41
N ALA A 116 4.80 0.01 -2.65
CA ALA A 116 5.64 1.20 -2.50
C ALA A 116 6.42 1.57 -3.78
N ALA A 117 6.66 2.86 -3.96
CA ALA A 117 7.52 3.44 -5.00
C ALA A 117 8.41 4.56 -4.43
N ILE A 118 9.49 4.93 -5.13
CA ILE A 118 10.38 6.02 -4.72
C ILE A 118 10.44 7.17 -5.72
N GLY A 119 10.83 8.33 -5.20
CA GLY A 119 11.07 9.56 -5.95
C GLY A 119 12.16 10.40 -5.30
N ASP A 120 12.72 11.35 -6.05
CA ASP A 120 13.53 12.45 -5.51
C ASP A 120 12.67 13.61 -4.99
N THR A 121 11.37 13.62 -5.31
CA THR A 121 10.35 14.49 -4.70
C THR A 121 9.09 13.69 -4.37
N ALA A 122 8.28 14.18 -3.43
CA ALA A 122 7.00 13.57 -3.05
C ALA A 122 6.08 13.33 -4.27
N ILE A 123 5.88 14.39 -5.07
CA ILE A 123 5.07 14.33 -6.30
C ILE A 123 5.56 13.24 -7.27
N LYS A 124 6.88 13.03 -7.37
CA LYS A 124 7.42 12.02 -8.28
C LYS A 124 7.27 10.60 -7.72
N SER A 125 7.43 10.39 -6.41
CA SER A 125 7.14 9.08 -5.81
C SER A 125 5.67 8.72 -5.93
N GLU A 126 4.77 9.66 -5.65
CA GLU A 126 3.32 9.46 -5.77
C GLU A 126 2.92 9.14 -7.21
N ARG A 127 3.42 9.92 -8.18
CA ARG A 127 3.13 9.66 -9.60
C ARG A 127 3.64 8.29 -10.04
N ALA A 128 4.87 7.93 -9.66
CA ALA A 128 5.43 6.62 -9.95
C ALA A 128 4.56 5.51 -9.34
N LEU A 129 4.12 5.68 -8.09
CA LEU A 129 3.23 4.75 -7.41
C LEU A 129 1.91 4.58 -8.18
N MET A 130 1.23 5.67 -8.53
CA MET A 130 -0.07 5.61 -9.21
C MET A 130 0.03 5.03 -10.62
N GLU A 131 1.01 5.48 -11.41
CA GLU A 131 1.23 4.98 -12.77
C GLU A 131 1.53 3.48 -12.77
N ARG A 132 2.41 3.01 -11.88
CA ARG A 132 2.81 1.59 -11.84
C ARG A 132 1.70 0.73 -11.25
N THR A 133 1.04 1.20 -10.19
CA THR A 133 -0.07 0.46 -9.56
C THR A 133 -1.20 0.28 -10.56
N SER A 134 -1.53 1.31 -11.36
CA SER A 134 -2.57 1.23 -12.39
C SER A 134 -2.37 0.09 -13.41
N ARG A 135 -1.12 -0.32 -13.67
CA ARG A 135 -0.78 -1.43 -14.57
C ARG A 135 -1.01 -2.81 -13.95
N LEU A 136 -1.22 -2.87 -12.64
CA LEU A 136 -1.45 -4.09 -11.88
C LEU A 136 -2.92 -4.35 -11.55
N LYS A 137 -3.86 -3.49 -11.99
CA LYS A 137 -5.31 -3.59 -11.73
C LYS A 137 -5.86 -5.01 -11.86
N SER A 138 -5.68 -5.61 -13.04
CA SER A 138 -6.18 -6.96 -13.33
C SER A 138 -5.42 -8.09 -12.64
N ARG A 139 -4.29 -7.78 -11.97
CA ARG A 139 -3.42 -8.75 -11.29
C ARG A 139 -3.59 -8.78 -9.78
N VAL A 140 -4.29 -7.79 -9.19
CA VAL A 140 -4.59 -7.79 -7.76
C VAL A 140 -5.36 -9.06 -7.42
N PRO A 141 -4.93 -9.86 -6.42
CA PRO A 141 -5.67 -11.05 -6.02
C PRO A 141 -7.12 -10.71 -5.71
N THR A 142 -8.08 -11.40 -6.35
CA THR A 142 -9.52 -11.11 -6.21
C THR A 142 -9.98 -11.09 -4.75
N ALA A 143 -9.39 -11.91 -3.90
CA ALA A 143 -9.69 -11.94 -2.47
C ALA A 143 -9.26 -10.65 -1.74
N ILE A 144 -8.14 -10.03 -2.12
CA ILE A 144 -7.68 -8.74 -1.60
C ILE A 144 -8.65 -7.64 -2.05
N ALA A 145 -8.91 -7.55 -3.36
CA ALA A 145 -9.83 -6.54 -3.91
C ALA A 145 -11.24 -6.65 -3.31
N ARG A 146 -11.74 -7.88 -3.14
CA ARG A 146 -13.01 -8.16 -2.47
C ARG A 146 -12.99 -7.75 -1.01
N ALA A 147 -11.92 -8.05 -0.28
CA ALA A 147 -11.81 -7.69 1.13
C ALA A 147 -11.81 -6.17 1.34
N GLN A 148 -11.10 -5.40 0.50
CA GLN A 148 -11.17 -3.93 0.55
C GLN A 148 -12.60 -3.42 0.30
N ARG A 149 -13.29 -3.98 -0.70
CA ARG A 149 -14.69 -3.61 -0.96
C ARG A 149 -15.60 -3.92 0.23
N GLU A 150 -15.50 -5.13 0.77
CA GLU A 150 -16.27 -5.55 1.96
C GLU A 150 -15.97 -4.68 3.17
N LEU A 151 -14.73 -4.19 3.31
CA LEU A 151 -14.34 -3.25 4.36
C LEU A 151 -15.06 -1.90 4.20
N LEU A 152 -15.04 -1.33 2.99
CA LEU A 152 -15.74 -0.09 2.66
C LEU A 152 -17.26 -0.21 2.88
N GLU A 153 -17.84 -1.36 2.53
CA GLU A 153 -19.27 -1.69 2.74
C GLU A 153 -19.64 -1.99 4.20
N GLY A 154 -18.67 -2.08 5.12
CA GLY A 154 -18.92 -2.39 6.53
C GLY A 154 -19.19 -3.86 6.84
N LYS A 155 -18.87 -4.75 5.90
CA LYS A 155 -18.96 -6.21 6.06
C LYS A 155 -17.70 -6.81 6.69
N ARG A 156 -16.60 -6.06 6.75
CA ARG A 156 -15.37 -6.41 7.47
C ARG A 156 -15.04 -5.38 8.53
N ARG A 157 -14.35 -5.82 9.59
CA ARG A 157 -13.84 -4.97 10.66
C ARG A 157 -12.41 -4.54 10.36
N PRO A 158 -12.09 -3.24 10.36
CA PRO A 158 -10.71 -2.78 10.28
C PRO A 158 -10.01 -3.02 11.63
N LEU A 159 -8.68 -3.11 11.61
CA LEU A 159 -7.88 -3.05 12.82
C LEU A 159 -7.90 -1.63 13.41
N HIS A 160 -7.89 -0.62 12.54
CA HIS A 160 -7.94 0.80 12.87
C HIS A 160 -9.01 1.53 12.07
N ASP A 161 -9.93 2.23 12.75
CA ASP A 161 -11.08 2.88 12.11
C ASP A 161 -10.76 4.20 11.39
N ALA A 162 -9.59 4.80 11.66
CA ALA A 162 -9.27 6.17 11.21
C ALA A 162 -9.31 6.28 9.68
N ASP A 163 -8.55 5.43 8.99
CA ASP A 163 -8.46 5.43 7.53
C ASP A 163 -9.77 5.02 6.88
N LEU A 164 -10.47 4.04 7.45
CA LEU A 164 -11.74 3.59 6.91
C LEU A 164 -12.82 4.68 6.92
N ARG A 165 -12.84 5.54 7.96
CA ARG A 165 -13.76 6.69 8.02
C ARG A 165 -13.49 7.68 6.89
N VAL A 166 -12.22 7.98 6.63
CA VAL A 166 -11.81 8.87 5.55
C VAL A 166 -12.20 8.30 4.18
N LEU A 167 -11.89 7.02 3.94
CA LEU A 167 -12.20 6.33 2.69
C LEU A 167 -13.71 6.30 2.41
N ARG A 168 -14.54 5.96 3.41
CA ARG A 168 -16.00 5.93 3.27
C ARG A 168 -16.57 7.33 2.98
N ALA A 169 -16.11 8.35 3.70
CA ALA A 169 -16.55 9.72 3.45
C ALA A 169 -16.22 10.17 2.02
N ARG A 170 -15.06 9.77 1.49
CA ARG A 170 -14.69 10.08 0.10
C ARG A 170 -15.51 9.30 -0.92
N LEU A 171 -15.78 8.02 -0.67
CA LEU A 171 -16.62 7.20 -1.55
C LEU A 171 -18.04 7.77 -1.66
N GLN A 172 -18.63 8.18 -0.54
CA GLN A 172 -19.96 8.82 -0.52
C GLN A 172 -19.99 10.11 -1.34
N LYS A 173 -18.93 10.92 -1.28
CA LYS A 173 -18.82 12.16 -2.07
C LYS A 173 -18.72 11.90 -3.57
N GLU A 174 -17.96 10.88 -3.99
CA GLU A 174 -17.90 10.50 -5.41
C GLU A 174 -19.24 9.96 -5.92
N SER A 175 -19.90 9.10 -5.13
CA SER A 175 -21.20 8.55 -5.49
C SER A 175 -22.32 9.59 -5.56
N ALA A 176 -22.17 10.73 -4.87
CA ALA A 176 -23.15 11.81 -4.86
C ALA A 176 -23.08 12.71 -6.12
N GLY A 177 -22.05 12.58 -6.96
CA GLY A 177 -21.82 13.44 -8.13
C GLY A 177 -21.47 14.90 -7.77
N PRO A 178 -21.10 15.74 -8.76
CA PRO A 178 -20.98 17.18 -8.54
C PRO A 178 -22.35 17.74 -8.17
N ARG A 179 -22.42 18.48 -7.07
CA ARG A 179 -23.60 19.29 -6.71
C ARG A 179 -23.71 20.50 -7.62
#